data_AF-A0A527ZVW7-F1
#
_entry.id   AF-A0A527ZVW7-F1
#
_cell.length_a   1.000
_cell.length_b   1.000
_cell.length_c   1.000
_cell.angle_alpha   90.00
_cell.angle_beta   90.00
_cell.angle_gamma   90.00
#
_symmetry.space_group_name_H-M   'P 1'
#
loop_
_entity.id
_entity.type
_entity.pdbx_description
1 polymer ?
#
loop_
_entity_poly.entity_id
_entity_poly.type
_entity_poly.pdbx_seq_one_letter_code
_entity_poly.pdbx_strand_id
1 'polypeptide(L)'
;MVSKRRDSKYRGGPSTNWLKAKCYAVGEFELLGIEREAGKPAFALMGEIGTRKYVGSAFINSSREIRERLWKRVQEHAGPAPKGMKRPATQWVKPGLIGRVKHLRGEEDLRHASLQDFREED
;
A
#
# COMPACT_ATOMS: atom_id res chain seq x y z
N MET A 1 -17.99 -8.41 -7.16
CA MET A 1 -19.34 -9.00 -7.22
C MET A 1 -20.14 -8.59 -5.99
N VAL A 2 -21.47 -8.43 -6.12
CA VAL A 2 -22.37 -8.17 -4.98
C VAL A 2 -23.41 -9.29 -4.93
N SER A 3 -23.44 -10.07 -3.85
CA SER A 3 -24.47 -11.08 -3.60
C SER A 3 -25.54 -10.51 -2.67
N LYS A 4 -26.81 -10.79 -2.96
CA LYS A 4 -27.96 -10.33 -2.17
C LYS A 4 -28.78 -11.53 -1.73
N ARG A 5 -29.22 -11.57 -0.47
CA ARG A 5 -30.13 -12.61 0.03
C ARG A 5 -31.47 -12.51 -0.70
N ARG A 6 -31.88 -13.61 -1.35
CA ARG A 6 -33.08 -13.69 -2.20
C ARG A 6 -34.33 -13.16 -1.50
N ASP A 7 -34.58 -13.61 -0.27
CA ASP A 7 -35.81 -13.30 0.46
C ASP A 7 -35.69 -12.07 1.38
N SER A 8 -34.60 -11.29 1.24
CA SER A 8 -34.40 -10.10 2.06
C SER A 8 -35.18 -8.90 1.55
N LYS A 9 -35.91 -8.22 2.45
CA LYS A 9 -36.51 -6.90 2.17
C LYS A 9 -35.44 -5.81 2.21
N TYR A 10 -35.57 -4.82 1.34
CA TYR A 10 -34.69 -3.65 1.35
C TYR A 10 -34.88 -2.86 2.64
N ARG A 11 -33.79 -2.59 3.36
CA ARG A 11 -33.78 -1.79 4.59
C ARG A 11 -32.59 -0.84 4.55
N GLY A 12 -32.81 0.40 4.99
CA GLY A 12 -31.71 1.33 5.27
C GLY A 12 -30.95 0.92 6.53
N GLY A 13 -29.68 1.33 6.63
CA GLY A 13 -28.82 1.05 7.77
C GLY A 13 -27.93 -0.19 7.60
N PRO A 14 -27.20 -0.59 8.67
CA PRO A 14 -26.30 -1.73 8.63
C PRO A 14 -27.04 -3.03 8.29
N SER A 15 -26.55 -3.76 7.30
CA SER A 15 -27.14 -5.03 6.89
C SER A 15 -26.08 -5.99 6.33
N THR A 16 -26.25 -7.27 6.62
CA THR A 16 -25.48 -8.38 6.04
C THR A 16 -26.24 -9.08 4.91
N ASN A 17 -27.39 -8.54 4.50
CA ASN A 17 -28.18 -9.09 3.39
C ASN A 17 -27.47 -8.92 2.04
N TRP A 18 -26.58 -7.93 1.93
CA TRP A 18 -25.84 -7.61 0.71
C TRP A 18 -24.33 -7.75 1.01
N LEU A 19 -23.66 -8.65 0.32
CA LEU A 19 -22.25 -8.94 0.52
C LEU A 19 -21.45 -8.55 -0.71
N LYS A 20 -20.46 -7.67 -0.54
CA LYS A 20 -19.50 -7.31 -1.59
C LYS A 20 -18.30 -8.24 -1.51
N ALA A 21 -18.13 -9.10 -2.50
CA ALA A 21 -16.94 -9.92 -2.69
C ALA A 21 -16.02 -9.26 -3.72
N LYS A 22 -14.79 -8.93 -3.31
CA LYS A 22 -13.77 -8.31 -4.16
C LYS A 22 -12.58 -9.26 -4.34
N CYS A 23 -12.00 -9.28 -5.53
CA CYS A 23 -10.79 -10.05 -5.81
C CYS A 23 -9.57 -9.17 -5.54
N TYR A 24 -8.66 -9.68 -4.72
CA TYR A 24 -7.38 -9.05 -4.43
C TYR A 24 -6.25 -9.90 -4.99
N ALA A 25 -5.16 -9.25 -5.37
CA ALA A 25 -3.88 -9.88 -5.68
C ALA A 25 -2.84 -9.43 -4.66
N VAL A 26 -1.79 -10.22 -4.52
CA VAL A 26 -0.62 -9.86 -3.72
C VAL A 26 0.58 -9.88 -4.65
N GLY A 27 1.27 -8.76 -4.74
CA GLY A 27 2.47 -8.59 -5.55
C GLY A 27 3.62 -8.04 -4.72
N GLU A 28 4.82 -8.15 -5.26
CA GLU A 28 6.04 -7.55 -4.71
C GLU A 28 6.38 -6.30 -5.51
N PHE A 29 6.72 -5.24 -4.80
CA PHE A 29 7.01 -3.93 -5.38
C PHE A 29 8.14 -3.27 -4.60
N GLU A 30 8.93 -2.45 -5.27
CA GLU A 30 10.03 -1.74 -4.63
C GLU A 30 9.52 -0.54 -3.83
N LEU A 31 10.05 -0.31 -2.63
CA LEU A 31 9.71 0.84 -1.81
C LEU A 31 10.51 2.06 -2.27
N LEU A 32 9.82 3.07 -2.79
CA LEU A 32 10.44 4.32 -3.22
C LEU A 32 10.56 5.31 -2.06
N GLY A 33 9.56 5.34 -1.19
CA GLY A 33 9.52 6.26 -0.05
C GLY A 33 8.29 6.07 0.83
N ILE A 34 8.26 6.76 1.96
CA ILE A 34 7.14 6.78 2.89
C ILE A 34 6.64 8.22 3.03
N GLU A 35 5.38 8.44 2.71
CA GLU A 35 4.70 9.71 2.91
C GLU A 35 4.01 9.72 4.28
N ARG A 36 4.38 10.70 5.12
CA ARG A 36 3.83 10.89 6.46
C ARG A 36 3.54 12.36 6.70
N GLU A 37 2.29 12.65 7.01
CA GLU A 37 1.84 13.98 7.43
C GLU A 37 1.17 13.85 8.80
N ALA A 38 1.40 14.84 9.67
CA ALA A 38 0.79 14.85 10.99
C ALA A 38 -0.74 14.83 10.87
N GLY A 39 -1.40 13.92 11.59
CA GLY A 39 -2.86 13.75 11.54
C GLY A 39 -3.39 12.93 10.35
N LYS A 40 -2.53 12.50 9.42
CA LYS A 40 -2.92 11.61 8.30
C LYS A 40 -2.28 10.23 8.42
N PRO A 41 -2.90 9.18 7.86
CA PRO A 41 -2.30 7.87 7.79
C PRO A 41 -1.03 7.87 6.93
N ALA A 42 -0.11 6.97 7.24
CA ALA A 42 1.14 6.81 6.52
C ALA A 42 0.95 5.97 5.25
N PHE A 43 1.58 6.39 4.16
CA PHE A 43 1.54 5.70 2.87
C PHE A 43 2.95 5.31 2.43
N ALA A 44 3.09 4.09 1.91
CA ALA A 44 4.28 3.64 1.22
C ALA A 44 4.11 3.92 -0.29
N LEU A 45 5.06 4.65 -0.89
CA LEU A 45 5.13 4.86 -2.32
C LEU A 45 5.83 3.66 -2.95
N MET A 46 5.12 2.95 -3.82
CA MET A 46 5.61 1.71 -4.41
C MET A 46 6.01 1.94 -5.87
N GLY A 47 7.06 1.26 -6.28
CA GLY A 47 7.57 1.22 -7.63
C GLY A 47 7.65 -0.19 -8.18
N GLU A 48 7.70 -0.31 -9.49
CA GLU A 48 8.09 -1.55 -10.16
C GLU A 48 9.56 -1.88 -9.83
N ILE A 49 9.83 -3.16 -9.56
CA ILE A 49 11.17 -3.64 -9.20
C ILE A 49 12.13 -3.43 -10.37
N GLY A 50 13.30 -2.84 -10.09
CA GLY A 50 14.36 -2.60 -11.07
C GLY A 50 14.20 -1.31 -11.89
N THR A 51 12.98 -0.96 -12.34
CA THR A 51 12.75 0.31 -13.04
C THR A 51 12.49 1.47 -12.09
N ARG A 52 12.04 1.18 -10.85
CA ARG A 52 11.59 2.16 -9.85
C ARG A 52 10.53 3.14 -10.37
N LYS A 53 9.79 2.75 -11.43
CA LYS A 53 8.66 3.53 -11.93
C LYS A 53 7.54 3.45 -10.91
N TYR A 54 7.02 4.59 -10.48
CA TYR A 54 5.92 4.65 -9.51
C TYR A 54 4.67 3.95 -10.06
N VAL A 55 4.11 3.02 -9.27
CA VAL A 55 2.91 2.22 -9.61
C VAL A 55 1.75 2.48 -8.63
N GLY A 56 1.95 3.33 -7.63
CA GLY A 56 0.90 3.74 -6.70
C GLY A 56 1.32 3.74 -5.23
N SER A 57 0.39 4.13 -4.37
CA SER A 57 0.60 4.20 -2.93
C SER A 57 -0.13 3.08 -2.20
N ALA A 58 0.57 2.44 -1.27
CA ALA A 58 0.03 1.40 -0.40
C ALA A 58 -0.16 1.96 1.01
N PHE A 59 -1.35 1.73 1.56
CA PHE A 59 -1.63 2.11 2.95
C PHE A 59 -0.86 1.20 3.91
N ILE A 60 -0.22 1.80 4.92
CA ILE A 60 0.49 1.04 5.96
C ILE A 60 -0.53 0.65 7.04
N ASN A 61 -1.22 -0.48 6.84
CA ASN A 61 -2.20 -1.03 7.80
C ASN A 61 -1.59 -2.05 8.77
N SER A 62 -0.27 -2.04 8.92
CA SER A 62 0.46 -3.05 9.66
C SER A 62 0.41 -2.78 11.17
N SER A 63 0.71 -3.80 11.98
CA SER A 63 0.83 -3.63 13.44
C SER A 63 1.88 -2.55 13.78
N ARG A 64 1.79 -2.02 15.00
CA ARG A 64 2.73 -1.01 15.49
C ARG A 64 4.19 -1.45 15.32
N GLU A 65 4.47 -2.72 15.60
CA GLU A 65 5.80 -3.35 15.48
C GLU A 65 6.34 -3.31 14.04
N ILE A 66 5.53 -3.72 13.06
CA ILE A 66 5.92 -3.69 11.65
C ILE A 66 6.18 -2.26 11.20
N ARG A 67 5.36 -1.30 11.68
CA ARG A 67 5.54 0.12 11.36
C ARG A 67 6.83 0.68 11.94
N GLU A 68 7.17 0.33 13.17
CA GLU A 68 8.43 0.75 13.81
C GLU A 68 9.65 0.12 13.13
N ARG A 69 9.58 -1.18 12.79
CA ARG A 69 10.62 -1.88 12.01
C ARG A 69 10.83 -1.24 10.65
N LEU A 70 9.75 -0.98 9.92
CA LEU A 70 9.77 -0.31 8.63
C LEU A 70 10.39 1.07 8.75
N TRP A 71 10.02 1.82 9.80
CA TRP A 71 10.55 3.17 10.01
C TRP A 71 12.04 3.17 10.27
N LYS A 72 12.54 2.27 11.11
CA LYS A 72 13.97 2.13 11.38
C LYS A 72 14.74 1.84 10.08
N ARG A 73 14.25 0.91 9.27
CA ARG A 73 14.87 0.56 7.98
C ARG A 73 14.81 1.69 6.96
N VAL A 74 13.70 2.42 6.88
CA VAL A 74 13.58 3.60 6.01
C VAL A 74 14.55 4.71 6.40
N GLN A 75 14.83 4.89 7.70
CA GLN A 75 15.84 5.83 8.16
C GLN A 75 17.26 5.37 7.81
N GLU A 76 17.58 4.09 8.03
CA GLU A 76 18.88 3.49 7.65
C GLU A 76 19.11 3.48 6.14
N HIS A 77 18.03 3.36 5.36
CA HIS A 77 18.02 3.35 3.90
C HIS A 77 17.56 4.69 3.31
N ALA A 78 17.78 5.82 4.00
CA ALA A 78 17.44 7.13 3.44
C ALA A 78 18.22 7.39 2.13
N GLY A 79 17.51 7.83 1.08
CA GLY A 79 18.08 8.05 -0.24
C GLY A 79 17.56 9.33 -0.92
N PRO A 80 18.10 9.70 -2.10
CA PRO A 80 17.63 10.85 -2.85
C PRO A 80 16.24 10.60 -3.45
N ALA A 81 15.50 11.68 -3.68
CA ALA A 81 14.21 11.62 -4.36
C ALA A 81 14.33 11.06 -5.79
N PRO A 82 13.40 10.21 -6.24
CA PRO A 82 13.30 9.81 -7.65
C PRO A 82 13.12 11.04 -8.56
N LYS A 83 13.69 10.97 -9.77
CA LYS A 83 13.64 12.06 -10.75
C LYS A 83 12.18 12.45 -11.04
N GLY A 84 11.84 13.73 -10.81
CA GLY A 84 10.54 14.30 -11.17
C GLY A 84 9.46 14.25 -10.08
N MET A 85 9.71 13.67 -8.89
CA MET A 85 8.71 13.60 -7.82
C MET A 85 8.99 14.62 -6.70
N LYS A 86 8.19 15.68 -6.63
CA LYS A 86 8.22 16.66 -5.52
C LYS A 86 7.11 16.37 -4.53
N ARG A 87 7.41 15.59 -3.49
CA ARG A 87 6.52 15.34 -2.35
C ARG A 87 7.21 15.75 -1.05
N PRO A 88 6.89 16.91 -0.47
CA PRO A 88 7.63 17.47 0.67
C PRO A 88 7.48 16.64 1.95
N ALA A 89 6.38 15.89 2.10
CA ALA A 89 6.10 15.03 3.25
C ALA A 89 6.61 13.58 3.08
N THR A 90 7.43 13.31 2.06
CA THR A 90 7.93 11.97 1.75
C THR A 90 9.38 11.79 2.19
N GLN A 91 9.62 10.76 3.00
CA GLN A 91 10.95 10.24 3.27
C GLN A 91 11.33 9.24 2.18
N TRP A 92 12.34 9.57 1.38
CA TRP A 92 12.78 8.73 0.27
C TRP A 92 13.74 7.64 0.73
N VAL A 93 13.68 6.49 0.04
CA VAL A 93 14.41 5.27 0.37
C VAL A 93 15.30 4.86 -0.80
N LYS A 94 16.54 4.45 -0.51
CA LYS A 94 17.46 3.88 -1.51
C LYS A 94 16.91 2.57 -2.10
N PRO A 95 17.36 2.15 -3.29
CA PRO A 95 17.02 0.83 -3.84
C PRO A 95 17.35 -0.32 -2.88
N GLY A 96 16.58 -1.41 -3.00
CA GLY A 96 16.79 -2.66 -2.26
C GLY A 96 15.77 -2.99 -1.17
N LEU A 97 14.72 -2.18 -0.97
CA LEU A 97 13.59 -2.55 -0.11
C LEU A 97 12.39 -3.00 -0.94
N ILE A 98 11.93 -4.23 -0.73
CA ILE A 98 10.80 -4.82 -1.43
C ILE A 98 9.62 -4.94 -0.47
N GLY A 99 8.49 -4.33 -0.81
CA GLY A 99 7.23 -4.44 -0.09
C GLY A 99 6.30 -5.48 -0.72
N ARG A 100 5.71 -6.34 0.12
CA ARG A 100 4.62 -7.24 -0.25
C ARG A 100 3.30 -6.49 -0.11
N VAL A 101 2.63 -6.24 -1.23
CA VAL A 101 1.45 -5.36 -1.29
C VAL A 101 0.23 -6.13 -1.75
N LYS A 102 -0.84 -6.05 -0.96
CA LYS A 102 -2.17 -6.54 -1.34
C LYS A 102 -2.94 -5.40 -2.02
N HIS A 103 -3.40 -5.61 -3.25
CA HIS A 103 -4.13 -4.61 -4.04
C HIS A 103 -5.33 -5.22 -4.77
N LEU A 104 -6.23 -4.38 -5.30
CA LEU A 104 -7.30 -4.87 -6.17
C LEU A 104 -6.73 -5.44 -7.46
N ARG A 105 -7.24 -6.60 -7.87
CA ARG A 105 -6.80 -7.29 -9.09
C ARG A 105 -7.44 -6.65 -10.32
N GLY A 106 -6.64 -6.49 -11.39
CA GLY A 106 -7.12 -6.11 -12.73
C GLY A 106 -7.01 -4.63 -13.08
N GLU A 107 -6.27 -3.85 -12.28
CA GLU A 107 -5.94 -2.45 -12.55
C GLU A 107 -4.44 -2.36 -12.87
N GLU A 108 -4.04 -1.38 -13.69
CA GLU A 108 -2.63 -1.13 -14.05
C GLU A 108 -1.83 -0.59 -12.86
N ASP A 109 -2.47 0.28 -12.06
CA ASP A 109 -1.89 0.87 -10.86
C ASP A 109 -2.43 0.22 -9.58
N LEU A 110 -1.67 0.40 -8.49
CA LEU A 110 -2.03 -0.07 -7.16
C LEU A 110 -3.24 0.65 -6.58
N ARG A 111 -4.42 0.05 -6.74
CA ARG A 111 -5.68 0.56 -6.19
C ARG A 111 -6.11 -0.18 -4.93
N HIS A 112 -6.51 0.59 -3.91
CA HIS A 112 -6.84 0.09 -2.56
C HIS A 112 -5.73 -0.81 -1.99
N ALA A 113 -4.49 -0.40 -2.23
CA ALA A 113 -3.33 -1.17 -1.86
C ALA A 113 -3.02 -1.05 -0.36
N SER A 114 -2.51 -2.14 0.22
CA SER A 114 -2.07 -2.21 1.61
C SER A 114 -0.73 -2.94 1.70
N LEU A 115 0.24 -2.33 2.38
CA LEU A 115 1.52 -2.95 2.65
C LEU A 115 1.33 -4.01 3.75
N GLN A 116 1.61 -5.27 3.41
CA GLN A 116 1.47 -6.40 4.34
C GLN A 116 2.78 -6.62 5.09
N ASP A 117 3.88 -6.68 4.36
CA ASP A 117 5.21 -6.93 4.90
C ASP A 117 6.28 -6.33 3.97
N PHE A 118 7.55 -6.38 4.38
CA PHE A 118 8.68 -5.93 3.58
C PHE A 118 9.92 -6.78 3.85
N ARG A 119 10.79 -6.88 2.85
CA ARG A 119 12.09 -7.56 2.89
C ARG A 119 13.16 -6.73 2.18
N GLU A 120 14.41 -7.06 2.43
CA GLU A 120 15.55 -6.50 1.70
C GLU A 120 15.91 -7.43 0.54
N GLU A 121 16.34 -6.84 -0.57
CA GLU A 121 17.00 -7.54 -1.67
C GLU A 121 18.47 -7.69 -1.29
N ASP A 122 18.94 -8.93 -1.11
CA ASP A 122 20.31 -9.27 -0.72
C ASP A 122 21.36 -8.77 -1.73
#